data_AF-A0A8A2V712-F1
#
_entry.id   AF-A0A8A2V712-F1
#
_cell.length_a   1.000
_cell.length_b   1.000
_cell.length_c   1.000
_cell.angle_alpha   90.00
_cell.angle_beta   90.00
_cell.angle_gamma   90.00
#
_symmetry.space_group_name_H-M   'P 1'
#
loop_
_entity.id
_entity.type
_entity.pdbx_description
1 polymer ?
#
loop_
_entity_poly.entity_id
_entity_poly.type
_entity_poly.pdbx_seq_one_letter_code
_entity_poly.pdbx_strand_id
1 'polypeptide(L)'
;MPEGIRDVEVQSGDEGQLQEISVTFGPHHALRIYEEDDEVRFRLVATHHGFDATASGDLPTELEDVINLVRKEREDLIVDRIES
;
A
#
# COMPACT_ATOMS: atom_id res chain seq x y z
N MET A 1 23.98 -2.39 3.44
CA MET A 1 22.81 -2.53 4.33
C MET A 1 21.99 -3.70 3.83
N PRO A 2 21.38 -4.53 4.70
CA PRO A 2 20.68 -5.73 4.25
C PRO A 2 19.48 -5.38 3.36
N GLU A 3 19.36 -6.13 2.27
CA GLU A 3 18.21 -6.13 1.38
C GLU A 3 17.09 -6.99 2.00
N GLY A 4 15.83 -6.60 1.81
CA GLY A 4 14.67 -7.37 2.28
C GLY A 4 13.66 -6.59 3.15
N ILE A 5 12.68 -7.31 3.71
CA ILE A 5 11.73 -6.78 4.70
C ILE A 5 12.50 -6.51 5.99
N ARG A 6 12.52 -5.26 6.43
CA ARG A 6 13.29 -4.82 7.60
C ARG A 6 12.43 -4.66 8.84
N ASP A 7 11.19 -4.25 8.64
CA ASP A 7 10.29 -3.97 9.75
C ASP A 7 8.84 -4.13 9.33
N VAL A 8 8.01 -4.53 10.30
CA VAL A 8 6.55 -4.60 10.20
C VAL A 8 5.99 -4.01 11.48
N GLU A 9 5.33 -2.87 11.36
CA GLU A 9 4.70 -2.18 12.47
C GLU A 9 3.18 -2.26 12.32
N VAL A 10 2.50 -2.63 13.39
CA VAL A 10 1.04 -2.71 13.46
C VAL A 10 0.60 -1.82 14.61
N GLN A 11 -0.17 -0.79 14.29
CA GLN A 11 -0.72 0.15 15.26
C GLN A 11 -2.21 -0.08 15.41
N SER A 12 -2.66 -0.22 16.65
CA SER A 12 -4.06 -0.38 17.01
C SER A 12 -4.59 0.89 17.68
N GLY A 13 -5.84 1.24 17.40
CA GLY A 13 -6.57 2.30 18.09
C GLY A 13 -7.08 1.87 19.47
N ASP A 14 -7.83 2.77 20.12
CA ASP A 14 -8.27 2.64 21.51
C ASP A 14 -9.18 1.42 21.79
N GLU A 15 -9.87 0.89 20.77
CA GLU A 15 -10.77 -0.26 20.89
C GLU A 15 -10.19 -1.54 20.24
N GLY A 16 -8.88 -1.53 19.96
CA GLY A 16 -8.19 -2.66 19.34
C GLY A 16 -8.40 -2.79 17.83
N GLN A 17 -9.10 -1.85 17.20
CA GLN A 17 -9.15 -1.76 15.74
C GLN A 17 -7.77 -1.44 15.17
N LEU A 18 -7.40 -2.07 14.05
CA LEU A 18 -6.14 -1.78 13.37
C LEU A 18 -6.25 -0.42 12.68
N GLN A 19 -5.40 0.54 13.07
CA GLN A 19 -5.34 1.86 12.45
C GLN A 19 -4.29 1.94 11.34
N GLU A 20 -3.16 1.26 11.53
CA GLU A 20 -2.06 1.31 10.56
C GLU A 20 -1.27 0.00 10.54
N ILE A 21 -0.91 -0.42 9.34
CA ILE A 21 0.09 -1.44 9.05
C ILE A 21 1.17 -0.79 8.19
N SER A 22 2.41 -0.86 8.64
CA SER A 22 3.58 -0.32 7.95
C SER A 22 4.61 -1.41 7.72
N VAL A 23 5.10 -1.55 6.49
CA VAL A 23 6.13 -2.51 6.10
C VAL A 23 7.29 -1.76 5.44
N THR A 24 8.48 -1.85 6.02
CA THR A 24 9.69 -1.22 5.50
C THR A 24 10.54 -2.23 4.72
N PHE A 25 10.94 -1.88 3.50
CA PHE A 25 11.83 -2.69 2.64
C PHE A 25 13.14 -1.95 2.34
N GLY A 26 14.26 -2.59 2.65
CA GLY A 26 15.58 -2.01 2.42
C GLY A 26 15.75 -0.62 3.08
N PRO A 27 16.67 0.22 2.60
CA PRO A 27 16.90 1.53 3.21
C PRO A 27 15.90 2.61 2.81
N HIS A 28 15.04 2.36 1.81
CA HIS A 28 14.38 3.44 1.08
C HIS A 28 12.93 3.17 0.68
N HIS A 29 12.37 1.99 0.94
CA HIS A 29 11.00 1.69 0.51
C HIS A 29 10.10 1.40 1.70
N ALA A 30 8.85 1.83 1.61
CA ALA A 30 7.83 1.51 2.61
C ALA A 30 6.46 1.36 1.96
N LEU A 31 5.68 0.41 2.48
CA LEU A 31 4.26 0.24 2.23
C LEU A 31 3.51 0.59 3.52
N ARG A 32 2.48 1.43 3.43
CA ARG A 32 1.60 1.76 4.55
C ARG A 32 0.15 1.55 4.14
N ILE A 33 -0.61 0.89 5.00
CA ILE A 33 -2.06 0.76 4.91
C ILE A 33 -2.60 1.37 6.19
N TYR A 34 -3.40 2.42 6.10
CA TYR A 34 -3.84 3.14 7.28
C TYR A 34 -5.23 3.76 7.08
N GLU A 35 -5.92 4.04 8.18
CA GLU A 35 -7.18 4.78 8.16
C GLU A 35 -6.93 6.29 8.34
N GLU A 36 -7.54 7.11 7.49
CA GLU A 36 -7.53 8.58 7.57
C GLU A 36 -8.89 9.09 7.09
N ASP A 37 -9.54 9.96 7.88
CA ASP A 37 -10.87 10.53 7.57
C ASP A 37 -11.94 9.48 7.21
N ASP A 38 -11.98 8.37 7.96
CA ASP A 38 -12.86 7.21 7.73
C ASP A 38 -12.62 6.46 6.40
N GLU A 39 -11.48 6.70 5.74
CA GLU A 39 -11.05 5.98 4.55
C GLU A 39 -9.78 5.14 4.79
N VAL A 40 -9.79 3.90 4.33
CA VAL A 40 -8.59 3.09 4.18
C VAL A 40 -7.76 3.61 3.03
N ARG A 41 -6.52 3.99 3.32
CA ARG A 41 -5.52 4.49 2.38
C ARG A 41 -4.36 3.52 2.18
N PHE A 42 -3.84 3.50 0.96
CA PHE A 42 -2.69 2.73 0.56
C PHE A 42 -1.58 3.66 0.07
N ARG A 43 -0.43 3.63 0.72
CA ARG A 43 0.72 4.46 0.38
C ARG A 43 1.96 3.60 0.13
N LEU A 44 2.55 3.74 -1.04
CA LEU A 44 3.82 3.11 -1.41
C LEU A 44 4.86 4.19 -1.69
N VAL A 45 5.98 4.17 -0.98
CA VAL A 45 7.04 5.19 -1.05
C VAL A 45 8.38 4.56 -1.37
N ALA A 46 9.15 5.24 -2.22
CA ALA A 46 10.56 5.02 -2.54
C ALA A 46 11.33 6.33 -2.35
N THR A 47 12.07 6.45 -1.24
CA THR A 47 12.77 7.66 -0.77
C THR A 47 11.83 8.86 -0.59
N HIS A 48 11.64 9.67 -1.63
CA HIS A 48 10.84 10.90 -1.67
C HIS A 48 9.69 10.83 -2.67
N HIS A 49 9.59 9.74 -3.42
CA HIS A 49 8.55 9.54 -4.44
C HIS A 49 7.67 8.40 -4.04
N GLY A 50 6.41 8.47 -4.42
CA GLY A 50 5.44 7.44 -4.11
C GLY A 50 4.08 7.83 -4.63
N PHE A 51 3.11 7.00 -4.33
CA PHE A 51 1.73 7.37 -4.47
C PHE A 51 1.00 7.08 -3.17
N ASP A 52 -0.13 7.74 -3.04
CA ASP A 52 -1.05 7.55 -1.96
C ASP A 52 -2.44 7.54 -2.58
N ALA A 53 -3.18 6.47 -2.36
CA ALA A 53 -4.48 6.27 -2.99
C ALA A 53 -5.48 5.74 -1.96
N THR A 54 -6.73 6.22 -2.02
CA THR A 54 -7.81 5.59 -1.26
C THR A 54 -8.11 4.19 -1.82
N ALA A 55 -8.30 3.24 -0.91
CA ALA A 55 -8.81 1.89 -1.19
C ALA A 55 -10.29 1.76 -0.80
N SER A 56 -10.92 2.87 -0.38
CA SER A 56 -12.32 2.93 0.06
C SER A 56 -13.22 3.47 -1.03
N GLY A 57 -14.52 3.18 -0.93
CA GLY A 57 -15.56 3.70 -1.83
C GLY A 57 -16.00 2.74 -2.94
N ASP A 58 -16.79 3.26 -3.87
CA ASP A 58 -17.27 2.53 -5.05
C ASP A 58 -16.14 2.30 -6.06
N LEU A 59 -16.22 1.19 -6.80
CA LEU A 59 -15.21 0.85 -7.80
C LEU A 59 -15.39 1.63 -9.11
N PRO A 60 -14.28 2.01 -9.79
CA PRO A 60 -12.89 1.81 -9.37
C PRO A 60 -12.46 2.82 -8.30
N THR A 61 -11.72 2.35 -7.29
CA THR A 61 -11.06 3.24 -6.32
C THR A 61 -9.81 3.87 -6.92
N GLU A 62 -9.26 4.92 -6.28
CA GLU A 62 -7.97 5.49 -6.70
C GLU A 62 -6.85 4.43 -6.76
N LEU A 63 -6.88 3.45 -5.85
CA LEU A 63 -5.92 2.36 -5.86
C LEU A 63 -6.09 1.47 -7.10
N GLU A 64 -7.33 1.15 -7.51
CA GLU A 64 -7.59 0.40 -8.74
C GLU A 64 -7.14 1.19 -9.98
N ASP A 65 -7.32 2.51 -10.00
CA ASP A 65 -6.83 3.36 -11.08
C ASP A 65 -5.30 3.30 -11.20
N VAL A 66 -4.58 3.34 -10.07
CA VAL A 66 -3.12 3.16 -10.06
C VAL A 66 -2.73 1.77 -10.54
N ILE A 67 -3.42 0.72 -10.10
CA ILE A 67 -3.16 -0.66 -10.57
C ILE A 67 -3.37 -0.76 -12.09
N ASN A 68 -4.47 -0.21 -12.60
CA ASN A 68 -4.78 -0.22 -14.03
C ASN A 68 -3.75 0.58 -14.85
N LEU A 69 -3.26 1.71 -14.32
CA LEU A 69 -2.17 2.45 -14.94
C LEU A 69 -0.89 1.61 -15.03
N VAL A 70 -0.50 0.94 -13.94
CA VAL A 70 0.67 0.05 -13.95
C VAL A 70 0.48 -1.09 -14.93
N ARG A 71 -0.69 -1.74 -14.96
CA ARG A 71 -0.99 -2.82 -15.93
C ARG A 71 -0.83 -2.35 -17.37
N LYS A 72 -1.30 -1.14 -17.68
CA LYS A 72 -1.22 -0.55 -19.03
C LYS A 72 0.21 -0.21 -19.44
N GLU A 73 1.01 0.34 -18.52
CA GLU A 73 2.36 0.84 -18.83
C GLU A 73 3.46 -0.19 -18.60
N ARG A 74 3.19 -1.25 -17.83
CA ARG A 74 4.14 -2.29 -17.38
C ARG A 74 3.51 -3.68 -17.41
N GLU A 75 3.19 -4.14 -18.62
CA GLU A 75 2.62 -5.48 -18.85
C GLU A 75 3.51 -6.61 -18.30
N ASP A 76 4.82 -6.37 -18.18
CA ASP A 76 5.80 -7.30 -17.61
C ASP A 76 5.62 -7.55 -16.11
N LEU A 77 4.85 -6.72 -15.41
CA LEU A 77 4.63 -6.78 -13.97
C LEU A 77 3.24 -7.31 -13.56
N ILE A 78 2.42 -7.72 -14.53
CA ILE A 78 1.03 -8.15 -14.25
C ILE A 78 1.00 -9.43 -13.40
N VAL A 79 0.22 -9.37 -12.32
CA VAL A 79 -0.12 -10.52 -11.47
C VAL A 79 -1.65 -10.68 -11.46
N ASP A 80 -2.18 -11.57 -12.31
CA ASP A 80 -3.64 -11.79 -12.45
C ASP A 80 -4.16 -12.99 -11.62
N ARG A 81 -3.31 -13.64 -10.81
CA ARG A 81 -3.72 -14.74 -9.92
C ARG A 81 -3.57 -14.33 -8.45
N ILE A 82 -4.71 -14.21 -7.77
CA ILE A 82 -4.80 -14.37 -6.33
C ILE A 82 -5.59 -15.67 -6.13
N GLU A 83 -4.89 -16.77 -5.82
CA GLU A 83 -5.60 -17.94 -5.29
C GLU A 83 -6.03 -17.58 -3.86
N SER A 84 -7.34 -17.54 -3.66
CA SER A 84 -8.02 -17.45 -2.35
C SER A 84 -8.04 -18.79 -1.65
#